data_AF-A0A367KL38-F1
#
_entry.id   AF-A0A367KL38-F1
#
_cell.length_a   1.000
_cell.length_b   1.000
_cell.length_c   1.000
_cell.angle_alpha   90.00
_cell.angle_beta   90.00
_cell.angle_gamma   90.00
#
_symmetry.space_group_name_H-M   'P 1'
#
loop_
_entity.id
_entity.type
_entity.pdbx_description
1 polymer ?
#
loop_
_entity_poly.entity_id
_entity_poly.type
_entity_poly.pdbx_seq_one_letter_code
_entity_poly.pdbx_strand_id
1 'polypeptide(L)'
;MKLSTEQLGIFAATLLCIQQVNAACSGELKVTTQLDLDKARSCKTYSGNIIIDNSGAGDLKLHGVELLEGNLLVTGNDALQAFSMPNLQGVNGEIRFANNKLLTSLNLAKLYAVRSFEVSVHPALNELRFAAGLSEAEKITITDTTVTRVDGLKMKTTQDISVSNNIYLKSFGLTNTTSVNNVLFSSNSPNLRIDLSKVQSMRESTFRNVAGLNLDGLSRVSGDMSFISNSFDTLDMPSVTEISGTLTLTDNMQLNNLSMAKLSHLGGALSVSGNNNLVSITAFPNLQQVDGTLDITGGFDEVQLPSLNDVRGGLNVQTTSNAFSCDTVSNLKNGVIKGNAFTCKAAVASPKSGIRSGKGSKGSGSDGFDSSASINSMSYLTFLSALVYLTQL
;
A
#
# COMPACT_ATOMS: atom_id res chain seq x y z
N MET A 1 29.81 10.72 -15.43
CA MET A 1 28.99 9.75 -16.21
C MET A 1 27.57 10.28 -16.20
N LYS A 2 27.01 10.52 -17.39
CA LYS A 2 25.81 11.33 -17.66
C LYS A 2 24.59 10.82 -16.87
N LEU A 3 23.91 11.69 -16.13
CA LEU A 3 22.52 11.45 -15.71
C LEU A 3 21.63 11.55 -16.96
N SER A 4 21.02 10.44 -17.36
CA SER A 4 20.01 10.40 -18.40
C SER A 4 18.65 10.73 -17.78
N THR A 5 18.09 11.87 -18.21
CA THR A 5 16.74 12.33 -17.94
C THR A 5 15.76 11.53 -18.81
N GLU A 6 15.31 10.36 -18.34
CA GLU A 6 14.17 9.66 -18.94
C GLU A 6 13.28 9.09 -17.83
N GLN A 7 11.96 9.15 -18.05
CA GLN A 7 10.83 8.71 -17.18
C GLN A 7 10.18 9.79 -16.28
N LEU A 8 9.75 10.88 -16.91
CA LEU A 8 8.40 11.41 -16.66
C LEU A 8 7.67 11.37 -18.00
N GLY A 9 6.92 10.29 -18.23
CA GLY A 9 5.96 10.20 -19.32
C GLY A 9 4.76 11.08 -19.00
N ILE A 10 4.97 12.39 -18.98
CA ILE A 10 3.86 13.34 -19.13
C ILE A 10 3.40 13.18 -20.58
N PHE A 11 2.10 12.97 -20.77
CA PHE A 11 1.42 13.08 -22.06
C PHE A 11 1.74 14.43 -22.71
N ALA A 12 2.86 14.51 -23.43
CA ALA A 12 3.04 15.45 -24.52
C ALA A 12 2.64 14.72 -25.79
N ALA A 13 1.34 14.39 -25.89
CA ALA A 13 0.76 14.16 -27.20
C ALA A 13 0.80 15.50 -27.95
N THR A 14 1.93 15.80 -28.57
CA THR A 14 2.08 16.88 -29.54
C THR A 14 1.38 16.45 -30.83
N LEU A 15 0.06 16.37 -30.78
CA LEU A 15 -0.75 16.52 -31.97
C LEU A 15 -1.11 18.01 -32.05
N LEU A 16 -0.30 18.76 -32.82
CA LEU A 16 -0.62 20.12 -33.26
C LEU A 16 -1.82 20.05 -34.23
N CYS A 17 -2.99 19.70 -33.72
CA CYS A 17 -4.26 20.11 -34.30
C CYS A 17 -4.64 21.39 -33.55
N ILE A 18 -4.57 22.53 -34.24
CA ILE A 18 -5.27 23.74 -33.81
C ILE A 18 -6.76 23.42 -33.91
N GLN A 19 -7.31 22.71 -32.92
CA GLN A 19 -8.75 22.65 -32.73
C GLN A 19 -9.12 24.00 -32.14
N GLN A 20 -10.13 24.65 -32.73
CA GLN A 20 -10.82 25.73 -32.04
C GLN A 20 -11.22 25.18 -30.68
N VAL A 21 -10.57 25.66 -29.62
CA VAL A 21 -11.02 25.40 -28.25
C VAL A 21 -12.39 26.05 -28.20
N ASN A 22 -13.43 25.26 -28.41
CA ASN A 22 -14.78 25.69 -28.16
C ASN A 22 -14.77 26.16 -26.71
N ALA A 23 -15.12 27.43 -26.45
CA ALA A 23 -15.06 27.98 -25.09
C ALA A 23 -15.82 27.10 -24.07
N ALA A 24 -16.80 26.31 -24.54
CA ALA A 24 -17.53 25.31 -23.78
C ALA A 24 -16.70 24.11 -23.27
N CYS A 25 -15.53 23.82 -23.85
CA CYS A 25 -14.67 22.67 -23.51
C CYS A 25 -13.50 23.05 -22.60
N SER A 26 -13.64 24.14 -21.86
CA SER A 26 -12.62 24.61 -20.91
C SER A 26 -13.26 25.23 -19.66
N GLY A 27 -12.52 25.23 -18.56
CA GLY A 27 -12.93 25.80 -17.27
C GLY A 27 -13.34 24.77 -16.22
N GLU A 28 -13.79 25.23 -15.06
CA GLU A 28 -14.31 24.36 -14.01
C GLU A 28 -15.79 24.05 -14.27
N LEU A 29 -16.11 22.76 -14.45
CA LEU A 29 -17.47 22.28 -14.63
C LEU A 29 -18.00 21.69 -13.33
N LYS A 30 -18.88 22.45 -12.66
CA LYS A 30 -19.67 21.95 -11.52
C LYS A 30 -20.92 21.24 -12.00
N VAL A 31 -21.18 20.07 -11.45
CA VAL A 31 -22.25 19.17 -11.92
C VAL A 31 -23.12 18.78 -10.75
N THR A 32 -24.41 19.13 -10.83
CA THR A 32 -25.43 18.62 -9.92
C THR A 32 -26.41 17.69 -10.63
N THR A 33 -26.52 17.79 -11.95
CA THR A 33 -27.42 16.98 -12.79
C THR A 33 -26.73 16.49 -14.06
N GLN A 34 -27.34 15.52 -14.76
CA GLN A 34 -26.85 15.07 -16.07
C GLN A 34 -26.79 16.22 -17.10
N LEU A 35 -27.70 17.20 -17.02
CA LEU A 35 -27.71 18.35 -17.93
C LEU A 35 -26.44 19.21 -17.82
N ASP A 36 -25.87 19.31 -16.61
CA ASP A 36 -24.60 20.02 -16.42
C ASP A 36 -23.45 19.25 -17.05
N LEU A 37 -23.40 17.94 -16.81
CA LEU A 37 -22.36 17.07 -17.37
C LEU A 37 -22.43 17.02 -18.92
N ASP A 38 -23.63 17.12 -19.47
CA ASP A 38 -23.86 17.16 -20.92
C ASP A 38 -23.34 18.44 -21.60
N LYS A 39 -22.97 19.50 -20.85
CA LYS A 39 -22.28 20.67 -21.40
C LYS A 39 -20.93 20.30 -22.02
N ALA A 40 -20.30 19.21 -21.55
CA ALA A 40 -19.05 18.68 -22.09
C ALA A 40 -19.25 17.61 -23.20
N ARG A 41 -20.50 17.27 -23.57
CA ARG A 41 -20.82 16.13 -24.45
C ARG A 41 -20.18 16.21 -25.84
N SER A 42 -19.98 17.42 -26.38
CA SER A 42 -19.36 17.64 -27.69
C SER A 42 -17.83 17.71 -27.63
N CYS A 43 -17.25 17.75 -26.43
CA CYS A 43 -15.83 17.88 -26.21
C CYS A 43 -15.15 16.51 -26.34
N LYS A 44 -14.12 16.43 -27.19
CA LYS A 44 -13.19 15.27 -27.20
C LYS A 44 -12.12 15.43 -26.13
N THR A 45 -11.56 16.63 -26.05
CA THR A 45 -10.69 17.06 -24.96
C THR A 45 -11.43 18.10 -24.13
N TYR A 46 -11.38 17.98 -22.81
CA TYR A 46 -11.88 18.99 -21.88
C TYR A 46 -10.72 19.55 -21.05
N SER A 47 -10.50 20.87 -21.11
CA SER A 47 -9.41 21.55 -20.40
C SER A 47 -9.91 22.20 -19.12
N GLY A 48 -9.84 21.47 -18.01
CA GLY A 48 -10.25 21.94 -16.69
C GLY A 48 -10.77 20.81 -15.81
N ASN A 49 -11.32 21.17 -14.65
CA ASN A 49 -11.81 20.19 -13.67
C ASN A 49 -13.30 19.93 -13.87
N ILE A 50 -13.72 18.67 -13.68
CA ILE A 50 -15.12 18.28 -13.57
C ILE A 50 -15.37 17.88 -12.12
N ILE A 51 -16.28 18.60 -11.45
CA ILE A 51 -16.56 18.45 -10.02
C ILE A 51 -18.03 18.09 -9.82
N ILE A 52 -18.26 16.93 -9.21
CA ILE A 52 -19.57 16.39 -8.87
C ILE A 52 -19.59 16.20 -7.36
N ASP A 53 -20.17 17.18 -6.66
CA ASP A 53 -20.21 17.20 -5.21
C ASP A 53 -21.64 17.40 -4.73
N ASN A 54 -22.08 16.53 -3.81
CA ASN A 54 -23.43 16.56 -3.22
C ASN A 54 -24.58 16.60 -4.26
N SER A 55 -24.43 15.88 -5.37
CA SER A 55 -25.49 15.69 -6.37
C SER A 55 -26.57 14.75 -5.85
N GLY A 56 -27.83 15.08 -6.13
CA GLY A 56 -29.00 14.21 -5.90
C GLY A 56 -29.27 13.22 -7.05
N ALA A 57 -28.39 13.13 -8.05
CA ALA A 57 -28.59 12.23 -9.18
C ALA A 57 -28.30 10.77 -8.81
N GLY A 58 -29.17 9.85 -9.25
CA GLY A 58 -28.95 8.41 -9.11
C GLY A 58 -27.93 7.86 -10.09
N ASP A 59 -27.86 8.43 -11.29
CA ASP A 59 -26.95 7.99 -12.35
C ASP A 59 -26.36 9.22 -13.05
N LEU A 60 -25.06 9.19 -13.33
CA LEU A 60 -24.36 10.23 -14.08
C LEU A 60 -23.43 9.62 -15.12
N LYS A 61 -23.38 10.25 -16.30
CA LYS A 61 -22.60 9.77 -17.44
C LYS A 61 -21.84 10.89 -18.15
N LEU A 62 -20.52 10.79 -18.17
CA LEU A 62 -19.64 11.69 -18.92
C LEU A 62 -19.58 11.26 -20.38
N HIS A 63 -20.36 11.94 -21.21
CA HIS A 63 -20.39 11.71 -22.66
C HIS A 63 -19.28 12.49 -23.38
N GLY A 64 -18.85 11.99 -24.54
CA GLY A 64 -17.99 12.72 -25.47
C GLY A 64 -16.52 12.73 -25.10
N VAL A 65 -16.19 13.14 -23.87
CA VAL A 65 -14.82 13.38 -23.41
C VAL A 65 -14.00 12.09 -23.46
N GLU A 66 -12.91 12.16 -24.21
CA GLU A 66 -11.88 11.13 -24.34
C GLU A 66 -10.64 11.47 -23.51
N LEU A 67 -10.26 12.75 -23.47
CA LEU A 67 -9.15 13.26 -22.68
C LEU A 67 -9.62 14.38 -21.73
N LEU A 68 -9.29 14.27 -20.46
CA LEU A 68 -9.50 15.33 -19.46
C LEU A 68 -8.15 15.92 -19.03
N GLU A 69 -7.90 17.17 -19.41
CA GLU A 69 -6.72 17.94 -19.00
C GLU A 69 -6.99 18.65 -17.67
N GLY A 70 -7.24 17.86 -16.64
CA GLY A 70 -7.58 18.33 -15.30
C GLY A 70 -7.99 17.17 -14.40
N ASN A 71 -8.81 17.44 -13.38
CA ASN A 71 -9.27 16.43 -12.44
C ASN A 71 -10.75 16.09 -12.65
N LEU A 72 -11.12 14.83 -12.42
CA LEU A 72 -12.50 14.39 -12.24
C LEU A 72 -12.71 14.05 -10.76
N LEU A 73 -13.51 14.86 -10.07
CA LEU A 73 -13.79 14.72 -8.65
C LEU A 73 -15.28 14.39 -8.45
N VAL A 74 -15.57 13.20 -7.93
CA VAL A 74 -16.93 12.71 -7.67
C VAL A 74 -17.05 12.36 -6.19
N THR A 75 -17.50 13.32 -5.39
CA THR A 75 -17.44 13.28 -3.93
C THR A 75 -18.80 13.47 -3.27
N GLY A 76 -19.06 12.74 -2.19
CA GLY A 76 -20.21 13.02 -1.32
C GLY A 76 -21.59 12.89 -1.97
N ASN A 77 -21.74 12.10 -3.03
CA ASN A 77 -23.03 11.93 -3.72
C ASN A 77 -23.77 10.72 -3.12
N ASP A 78 -24.49 10.95 -2.01
CA ASP A 78 -25.18 9.89 -1.26
C ASP A 78 -26.26 9.16 -2.07
N ALA A 79 -26.80 9.78 -3.13
CA ALA A 79 -27.82 9.18 -4.01
C ALA A 79 -27.24 8.43 -5.21
N LEU A 80 -25.95 8.62 -5.54
CA LEU A 80 -25.34 8.13 -6.78
C LEU A 80 -25.14 6.60 -6.72
N GLN A 81 -25.78 5.90 -7.64
CA GLN A 81 -25.76 4.44 -7.79
C GLN A 81 -24.85 3.98 -8.93
N ALA A 82 -24.79 4.75 -10.02
CA ALA A 82 -23.87 4.47 -11.12
C ALA A 82 -23.18 5.72 -11.67
N PHE A 83 -21.91 5.57 -12.00
CA PHE A 83 -21.15 6.55 -12.77
C PHE A 83 -20.50 5.91 -13.99
N SER A 84 -20.62 6.55 -15.15
CA SER A 84 -20.12 6.01 -16.41
C SER A 84 -19.35 7.03 -17.23
N MET A 85 -18.17 6.65 -17.70
CA MET A 85 -17.32 7.47 -18.57
C MET A 85 -16.86 6.65 -19.78
N PRO A 86 -17.79 6.30 -20.68
CA PRO A 86 -17.60 5.25 -21.68
C PRO A 86 -16.56 5.56 -22.75
N ASN A 87 -16.18 6.84 -22.92
CA ASN A 87 -15.20 7.28 -23.90
C ASN A 87 -13.89 7.75 -23.25
N LEU A 88 -13.88 7.95 -21.92
CA LEU A 88 -12.74 8.56 -21.25
C LEU A 88 -11.56 7.58 -21.27
N GLN A 89 -10.49 8.03 -21.89
CA GLN A 89 -9.27 7.27 -22.15
C GLN A 89 -8.13 7.73 -21.25
N GLY A 90 -8.00 9.04 -21.07
CA GLY A 90 -6.90 9.68 -20.36
C GLY A 90 -7.37 10.80 -19.43
N VAL A 91 -6.72 10.92 -18.27
CA VAL A 91 -6.87 12.06 -17.36
C VAL A 91 -5.49 12.52 -16.88
N ASN A 92 -5.09 13.75 -17.21
CA ASN A 92 -3.77 14.27 -16.82
C ASN A 92 -3.65 14.52 -15.31
N GLY A 93 -4.78 14.74 -14.66
CA GLY A 93 -4.87 14.96 -13.23
C GLY A 93 -5.34 13.72 -12.47
N GLU A 94 -6.15 13.98 -11.46
CA GLU A 94 -6.72 12.99 -10.57
C GLU A 94 -8.11 12.56 -11.03
N ILE A 95 -8.39 11.26 -10.94
CA ILE A 95 -9.74 10.74 -10.83
C ILE A 95 -9.94 10.36 -9.36
N ARG A 96 -10.85 11.06 -8.68
CA ARG A 96 -11.24 10.76 -7.29
C ARG A 96 -12.72 10.45 -7.21
N PHE A 97 -13.03 9.24 -6.79
CA PHE A 97 -14.34 8.89 -6.27
C PHE A 97 -14.18 8.81 -4.75
N ALA A 98 -14.97 9.58 -4.00
CA ALA A 98 -14.93 9.53 -2.54
C ALA A 98 -16.32 9.63 -1.92
N ASN A 99 -16.64 8.81 -0.92
CA ASN A 99 -17.87 8.94 -0.13
C ASN A 99 -19.16 8.94 -0.99
N ASN A 100 -19.28 7.98 -1.91
CA ASN A 100 -20.50 7.76 -2.70
C ASN A 100 -21.13 6.43 -2.27
N LYS A 101 -21.87 6.46 -1.15
CA LYS A 101 -22.19 5.25 -0.36
C LYS A 101 -23.05 4.23 -1.11
N LEU A 102 -23.87 4.66 -2.06
CA LEU A 102 -24.74 3.80 -2.85
C LEU A 102 -24.16 3.43 -4.22
N LEU A 103 -22.93 3.87 -4.55
CA LEU A 103 -22.33 3.61 -5.85
C LEU A 103 -21.99 2.12 -5.98
N THR A 104 -22.71 1.43 -6.84
CA THR A 104 -22.54 -0.01 -7.12
C THR A 104 -21.86 -0.27 -8.46
N SER A 105 -21.93 0.70 -9.38
CA SER A 105 -21.40 0.56 -10.74
C SER A 105 -20.52 1.74 -11.13
N LEU A 106 -19.27 1.44 -11.46
CA LEU A 106 -18.30 2.42 -11.97
C LEU A 106 -17.70 1.90 -13.29
N ASN A 107 -18.06 2.53 -14.40
CA ASN A 107 -17.59 2.11 -15.72
C ASN A 107 -16.31 2.85 -16.13
N LEU A 108 -15.18 2.13 -16.11
CA LEU A 108 -13.84 2.60 -16.48
C LEU A 108 -13.34 1.98 -17.81
N ALA A 109 -14.26 1.50 -18.68
CA ALA A 109 -13.92 0.55 -19.75
C ALA A 109 -12.85 1.02 -20.75
N LYS A 110 -12.74 2.33 -21.01
CA LYS A 110 -11.77 2.91 -21.95
C LYS A 110 -10.55 3.55 -21.28
N LEU A 111 -10.54 3.68 -19.96
CA LEU A 111 -9.49 4.36 -19.23
C LEU A 111 -8.20 3.52 -19.28
N TYR A 112 -7.15 4.08 -19.87
CA TYR A 112 -5.82 3.45 -19.90
C TYR A 112 -4.73 4.35 -19.31
N ALA A 113 -4.99 5.65 -19.11
CA ALA A 113 -4.05 6.58 -18.50
C ALA A 113 -4.73 7.51 -17.49
N VAL A 114 -4.11 7.65 -16.32
CA VAL A 114 -4.48 8.64 -15.29
C VAL A 114 -3.23 8.99 -14.51
N ARG A 115 -3.09 10.21 -13.98
CA ARG A 115 -1.96 10.48 -13.07
C ARG A 115 -2.20 9.87 -11.69
N SER A 116 -3.34 10.17 -11.07
CA SER A 116 -3.74 9.65 -9.76
C SER A 116 -5.15 9.08 -9.80
N PHE A 117 -5.35 7.85 -9.34
CA PHE A 117 -6.65 7.22 -9.21
C PHE A 117 -6.95 6.92 -7.75
N GLU A 118 -8.05 7.47 -7.23
CA GLU A 118 -8.52 7.24 -5.88
C GLU A 118 -9.97 6.76 -5.87
N VAL A 119 -10.21 5.68 -5.14
CA VAL A 119 -11.55 5.20 -4.76
C VAL A 119 -11.56 5.01 -3.24
N SER A 120 -12.31 5.88 -2.55
CA SER A 120 -12.37 5.90 -1.08
C SER A 120 -13.81 5.95 -0.55
N VAL A 121 -14.12 5.14 0.48
CA VAL A 121 -15.43 5.14 1.15
C VAL A 121 -16.57 4.78 0.19
N HIS A 122 -16.60 3.50 -0.23
CA HIS A 122 -17.62 2.91 -1.12
C HIS A 122 -18.09 1.55 -0.61
N PRO A 123 -18.98 1.50 0.39
CA PRO A 123 -19.47 0.25 0.98
C PRO A 123 -20.36 -0.61 0.06
N ALA A 124 -20.64 -0.16 -1.16
CA ALA A 124 -21.49 -0.87 -2.14
C ALA A 124 -20.75 -1.23 -3.44
N LEU A 125 -19.49 -0.83 -3.61
CA LEU A 125 -18.72 -1.02 -4.84
C LEU A 125 -17.92 -2.33 -4.78
N ASN A 126 -18.33 -3.33 -5.57
CA ASN A 126 -17.80 -4.70 -5.44
C ASN A 126 -16.65 -5.04 -6.41
N GLU A 127 -16.46 -4.25 -7.45
CA GLU A 127 -15.45 -4.52 -8.49
C GLU A 127 -14.86 -3.21 -9.02
N LEU A 128 -13.54 -3.24 -9.27
CA LEU A 128 -12.84 -2.24 -10.06
C LEU A 128 -12.19 -2.95 -11.25
N ARG A 129 -12.54 -2.53 -12.47
CA ARG A 129 -12.04 -3.17 -13.69
C ARG A 129 -11.67 -2.15 -14.76
N PHE A 130 -10.40 -2.17 -15.15
CA PHE A 130 -9.85 -1.37 -16.25
C PHE A 130 -9.80 -2.23 -17.52
N ALA A 131 -10.91 -2.34 -18.25
CA ALA A 131 -11.02 -3.26 -19.38
C ALA A 131 -10.02 -2.97 -20.52
N ALA A 132 -9.67 -1.70 -20.76
CA ALA A 132 -8.64 -1.29 -21.71
C ALA A 132 -7.21 -1.59 -21.25
N GLY A 133 -7.01 -1.92 -19.97
CA GLY A 133 -5.70 -2.05 -19.34
C GLY A 133 -5.15 -0.68 -18.92
N LEU A 134 -5.21 -0.37 -17.63
CA LEU A 134 -4.60 0.82 -17.06
C LEU A 134 -3.08 0.73 -17.22
N SER A 135 -2.54 1.43 -18.19
CA SER A 135 -1.14 1.34 -18.61
C SER A 135 -0.29 2.45 -18.01
N GLU A 136 -0.91 3.53 -17.54
CA GLU A 136 -0.24 4.66 -16.89
C GLU A 136 -1.03 5.08 -15.64
N ALA A 137 -0.35 5.05 -14.50
CA ALA A 137 -0.82 5.55 -13.21
C ALA A 137 0.38 5.81 -12.30
N GLU A 138 0.56 7.05 -11.84
CA GLU A 138 1.57 7.38 -10.83
C GLU A 138 1.10 6.95 -9.44
N LYS A 139 -0.19 7.09 -9.15
CA LYS A 139 -0.76 6.75 -7.83
C LYS A 139 -2.08 5.99 -7.96
N ILE A 140 -2.22 4.93 -7.17
CA ILE A 140 -3.48 4.20 -6.98
C ILE A 140 -3.76 4.09 -5.49
N THR A 141 -4.90 4.64 -5.07
CA THR A 141 -5.44 4.49 -3.71
C THR A 141 -6.80 3.80 -3.76
N ILE A 142 -6.95 2.71 -3.03
CA ILE A 142 -8.22 1.99 -2.89
C ILE A 142 -8.45 1.74 -1.40
N THR A 143 -9.39 2.46 -0.79
CA THR A 143 -9.61 2.39 0.66
C THR A 143 -11.06 2.37 1.06
N ASP A 144 -11.38 1.62 2.12
CA ASP A 144 -12.71 1.61 2.72
C ASP A 144 -13.83 1.25 1.72
N THR A 145 -13.59 0.19 0.93
CA THR A 145 -14.53 -0.29 -0.09
C THR A 145 -14.90 -1.76 0.12
N THR A 146 -15.94 -2.22 -0.58
CA THR A 146 -16.30 -3.66 -0.65
C THR A 146 -15.71 -4.37 -1.87
N VAL A 147 -14.71 -3.79 -2.53
CA VAL A 147 -14.13 -4.38 -3.74
C VAL A 147 -13.55 -5.76 -3.44
N THR A 148 -13.94 -6.72 -4.25
CA THR A 148 -13.48 -8.11 -4.14
C THR A 148 -12.30 -8.40 -5.07
N ARG A 149 -12.12 -7.56 -6.09
CA ARG A 149 -11.08 -7.67 -7.12
C ARG A 149 -10.73 -6.30 -7.71
N VAL A 150 -9.51 -6.19 -8.20
CA VAL A 150 -9.00 -5.05 -8.96
C VAL A 150 -8.30 -5.59 -10.21
N ASP A 151 -8.95 -5.45 -11.37
CA ASP A 151 -8.51 -6.08 -12.61
C ASP A 151 -8.05 -5.04 -13.65
N GLY A 152 -7.09 -5.44 -14.47
CA GLY A 152 -6.65 -4.63 -15.62
C GLY A 152 -5.54 -3.62 -15.31
N LEU A 153 -4.81 -3.77 -14.21
CA LEU A 153 -3.58 -3.00 -13.97
C LEU A 153 -2.45 -3.51 -14.88
N LYS A 154 -1.92 -2.62 -15.73
CA LYS A 154 -0.94 -2.92 -16.78
C LYS A 154 0.28 -1.99 -16.78
N MET A 155 0.36 -1.05 -15.84
CA MET A 155 1.45 -0.10 -15.73
C MET A 155 2.80 -0.81 -15.56
N LYS A 156 3.82 -0.33 -16.30
CA LYS A 156 5.21 -0.80 -16.14
C LYS A 156 5.86 -0.26 -14.87
N THR A 157 5.57 1.00 -14.56
CA THR A 157 6.10 1.71 -13.39
C THR A 157 4.96 2.46 -12.71
N THR A 158 5.04 2.63 -11.40
CA THR A 158 4.11 3.45 -10.62
C THR A 158 4.83 4.03 -9.41
N GLN A 159 4.35 5.14 -8.87
CA GLN A 159 4.97 5.74 -7.67
C GLN A 159 4.33 5.14 -6.42
N ASP A 160 3.02 5.25 -6.25
CA ASP A 160 2.34 4.91 -5.01
C ASP A 160 1.21 3.91 -5.23
N ILE A 161 1.25 2.80 -4.48
CA ILE A 161 0.14 1.85 -4.36
C ILE A 161 -0.29 1.78 -2.90
N SER A 162 -1.51 2.23 -2.61
CA SER A 162 -2.10 2.16 -1.27
C SER A 162 -3.44 1.44 -1.31
N VAL A 163 -3.51 0.28 -0.67
CA VAL A 163 -4.72 -0.54 -0.61
C VAL A 163 -5.00 -0.87 0.85
N SER A 164 -6.04 -0.26 1.41
CA SER A 164 -6.35 -0.36 2.85
C SER A 164 -7.82 -0.57 3.14
N ASN A 165 -8.15 -1.24 4.25
CA ASN A 165 -9.54 -1.37 4.72
C ASN A 165 -10.50 -2.01 3.68
N ASN A 166 -10.01 -2.86 2.79
CA ASN A 166 -10.85 -3.60 1.82
C ASN A 166 -11.03 -5.04 2.30
N ILE A 167 -11.91 -5.24 3.28
CA ILE A 167 -12.06 -6.51 4.03
C ILE A 167 -12.51 -7.71 3.16
N TYR A 168 -13.02 -7.43 1.95
CA TYR A 168 -13.45 -8.46 0.99
C TYR A 168 -12.45 -8.70 -0.16
N LEU A 169 -11.37 -7.91 -0.26
CA LEU A 169 -10.36 -8.06 -1.30
C LEU A 169 -9.44 -9.25 -0.99
N LYS A 170 -9.57 -10.33 -1.75
CA LYS A 170 -8.82 -11.58 -1.51
C LYS A 170 -7.56 -11.70 -2.36
N SER A 171 -7.45 -10.95 -3.44
CA SER A 171 -6.30 -10.98 -4.34
C SER A 171 -5.97 -9.60 -4.85
N PHE A 172 -4.67 -9.30 -4.93
CA PHE A 172 -4.14 -8.12 -5.60
C PHE A 172 -2.87 -8.50 -6.35
N GLY A 173 -2.62 -7.93 -7.52
CA GLY A 173 -1.39 -8.23 -8.24
C GLY A 173 -0.98 -7.15 -9.23
N LEU A 174 0.32 -7.00 -9.40
CA LEU A 174 0.95 -6.10 -10.37
C LEU A 174 1.73 -6.90 -11.41
N THR A 175 0.98 -7.61 -12.26
CA THR A 175 1.52 -8.60 -13.22
C THR A 175 2.40 -8.03 -14.33
N ASN A 176 2.44 -6.71 -14.49
CA ASN A 176 3.20 -6.00 -15.53
C ASN A 176 4.20 -4.98 -14.94
N THR A 177 4.14 -4.72 -13.64
CA THR A 177 4.91 -3.63 -13.01
C THR A 177 6.27 -4.14 -12.58
N THR A 178 7.32 -3.47 -13.06
CA THR A 178 8.71 -3.78 -12.72
C THR A 178 9.30 -2.85 -11.67
N SER A 179 8.73 -1.66 -11.48
CA SER A 179 9.15 -0.72 -10.44
C SER A 179 7.97 -0.03 -9.79
N VAL A 180 7.97 0.01 -8.45
CA VAL A 180 7.00 0.76 -7.64
C VAL A 180 7.74 1.50 -6.53
N ASN A 181 7.50 2.79 -6.29
CA ASN A 181 8.22 3.47 -5.20
C ASN A 181 7.67 3.04 -3.83
N ASN A 182 6.43 3.41 -3.52
CA ASN A 182 5.84 3.22 -2.21
C ASN A 182 4.66 2.25 -2.27
N VAL A 183 4.67 1.26 -1.39
CA VAL A 183 3.62 0.22 -1.29
C VAL A 183 3.07 0.17 0.12
N LEU A 184 1.75 0.28 0.26
CA LEU A 184 1.04 0.09 1.52
C LEU A 184 -0.14 -0.87 1.34
N PHE A 185 -0.10 -1.97 2.09
CA PHE A 185 -1.24 -2.85 2.31
C PHE A 185 -1.52 -2.94 3.81
N SER A 186 -2.77 -2.67 4.21
CA SER A 186 -3.17 -2.77 5.62
C SER A 186 -4.65 -3.06 5.76
N SER A 187 -5.03 -3.83 6.77
CA SER A 187 -6.44 -3.98 7.17
C SER A 187 -7.38 -4.47 6.04
N ASN A 188 -6.85 -5.19 5.06
CA ASN A 188 -7.63 -5.80 3.99
C ASN A 188 -8.20 -7.15 4.45
N SER A 189 -8.76 -7.93 3.52
CA SER A 189 -9.22 -9.28 3.83
C SER A 189 -8.11 -10.09 4.53
N PRO A 190 -8.42 -10.85 5.59
CA PRO A 190 -7.45 -11.76 6.23
C PRO A 190 -6.98 -12.89 5.31
N ASN A 191 -7.60 -13.04 4.12
CA ASN A 191 -7.22 -13.98 3.07
C ASN A 191 -6.51 -13.31 1.89
N LEU A 192 -6.14 -12.02 2.00
CA LEU A 192 -5.51 -11.29 0.90
C LEU A 192 -4.17 -11.94 0.53
N ARG A 193 -4.07 -12.37 -0.73
CA ARG A 193 -2.82 -12.79 -1.37
C ARG A 193 -2.37 -11.75 -2.38
N ILE A 194 -1.10 -11.40 -2.35
CA ILE A 194 -0.51 -10.35 -3.18
C ILE A 194 0.55 -10.97 -4.09
N ASP A 195 0.43 -10.74 -5.39
CA ASP A 195 1.44 -11.13 -6.39
C ASP A 195 2.18 -9.90 -6.94
N LEU A 196 3.41 -9.71 -6.47
CA LEU A 196 4.35 -8.71 -6.96
C LEU A 196 5.59 -9.38 -7.59
N SER A 197 5.45 -10.60 -8.11
CA SER A 197 6.55 -11.40 -8.68
C SER A 197 7.31 -10.72 -9.83
N LYS A 198 6.72 -9.71 -10.47
CA LYS A 198 7.35 -8.93 -11.55
C LYS A 198 8.04 -7.66 -11.06
N VAL A 199 7.79 -7.23 -9.83
CA VAL A 199 8.42 -6.03 -9.27
C VAL A 199 9.89 -6.34 -8.98
N GLN A 200 10.78 -5.60 -9.63
CA GLN A 200 12.24 -5.74 -9.52
C GLN A 200 12.85 -4.74 -8.54
N SER A 201 12.23 -3.57 -8.41
CA SER A 201 12.68 -2.50 -7.51
C SER A 201 11.52 -1.86 -6.77
N MET A 202 11.77 -1.56 -5.49
CA MET A 202 10.91 -0.69 -4.70
C MET A 202 11.67 0.28 -3.80
N ARG A 203 11.03 1.36 -3.34
CA ARG A 203 11.63 2.29 -2.38
C ARG A 203 11.19 1.94 -0.97
N GLU A 204 9.91 2.08 -0.67
CA GLU A 204 9.33 1.82 0.66
C GLU A 204 8.16 0.85 0.56
N SER A 205 8.05 -0.07 1.51
CA SER A 205 6.94 -1.01 1.54
C SER A 205 6.48 -1.35 2.95
N THR A 206 5.17 -1.42 3.13
CA THR A 206 4.52 -1.93 4.33
C THR A 206 3.44 -2.93 3.94
N PHE A 207 3.63 -4.18 4.38
CA PHE A 207 2.66 -5.25 4.25
C PHE A 207 2.13 -5.62 5.63
N ARG A 208 0.85 -5.32 5.87
CA ARG A 208 0.18 -5.62 7.13
C ARG A 208 -1.08 -6.46 6.91
N ASN A 209 -1.25 -7.51 7.72
CA ASN A 209 -2.38 -8.44 7.67
C ASN A 209 -2.58 -9.13 6.32
N VAL A 210 -1.48 -9.54 5.68
CA VAL A 210 -1.46 -10.25 4.39
C VAL A 210 -1.31 -11.75 4.61
N ALA A 211 -2.05 -12.56 3.84
CA ALA A 211 -2.08 -14.02 3.94
C ALA A 211 -1.12 -14.75 2.99
N GLY A 212 -0.62 -14.05 1.98
CA GLY A 212 0.36 -14.57 1.05
C GLY A 212 0.98 -13.45 0.24
N LEU A 213 2.27 -13.53 -0.02
CA LEU A 213 3.02 -12.48 -0.71
C LEU A 213 4.07 -13.13 -1.60
N ASN A 214 4.06 -12.81 -2.90
CA ASN A 214 5.13 -13.16 -3.82
C ASN A 214 5.96 -11.92 -4.17
N LEU A 215 7.26 -11.99 -3.91
CA LEU A 215 8.27 -10.98 -4.20
C LEU A 215 9.48 -11.57 -4.96
N ASP A 216 9.31 -12.67 -5.70
CA ASP A 216 10.41 -13.44 -6.31
C ASP A 216 11.31 -12.61 -7.25
N GLY A 217 10.71 -11.64 -7.93
CA GLY A 217 11.41 -10.73 -8.84
C GLY A 217 12.18 -9.61 -8.15
N LEU A 218 11.95 -9.38 -6.85
CA LEU A 218 12.49 -8.22 -6.16
C LEU A 218 13.99 -8.36 -5.94
N SER A 219 14.74 -7.35 -6.36
CA SER A 219 16.22 -7.35 -6.30
C SER A 219 16.83 -6.16 -5.56
N ARG A 220 16.13 -5.03 -5.54
CA ARG A 220 16.57 -3.78 -4.92
C ARG A 220 15.47 -3.12 -4.11
N VAL A 221 15.77 -2.75 -2.86
CA VAL A 221 14.93 -1.89 -2.03
C VAL A 221 15.73 -0.66 -1.63
N SER A 222 15.30 0.54 -2.03
CA SER A 222 16.07 1.77 -1.77
C SER A 222 15.65 2.51 -0.49
N GLY A 223 14.84 1.89 0.36
CA GLY A 223 14.30 2.45 1.59
C GLY A 223 13.82 1.34 2.54
N ASP A 224 12.81 1.62 3.35
CA ASP A 224 12.36 0.72 4.41
C ASP A 224 11.39 -0.36 3.89
N MET A 225 11.46 -1.54 4.50
CA MET A 225 10.56 -2.66 4.20
C MET A 225 10.03 -3.26 5.49
N SER A 226 8.70 -3.27 5.63
CA SER A 226 8.01 -3.71 6.85
C SER A 226 6.98 -4.79 6.58
N PHE A 227 7.07 -5.88 7.32
CA PHE A 227 6.12 -6.99 7.35
C PHE A 227 5.54 -7.10 8.76
N ILE A 228 4.27 -6.74 8.92
CA ILE A 228 3.66 -6.57 10.25
C ILE A 228 2.38 -7.39 10.37
N SER A 229 2.28 -8.25 11.37
CA SER A 229 1.03 -8.98 11.67
C SER A 229 0.48 -9.77 10.47
N ASN A 230 1.36 -10.33 9.64
CA ASN A 230 0.96 -11.17 8.51
C ASN A 230 0.73 -12.62 8.93
N SER A 231 -0.04 -13.35 8.12
CA SER A 231 -0.44 -14.74 8.37
C SER A 231 0.16 -15.74 7.38
N PHE A 232 1.05 -15.30 6.49
CA PHE A 232 1.87 -16.21 5.68
C PHE A 232 2.86 -16.99 6.57
N ASP A 233 3.15 -18.22 6.18
CA ASP A 233 4.14 -19.09 6.84
C ASP A 233 5.54 -18.94 6.24
N THR A 234 5.63 -18.57 4.97
CA THR A 234 6.89 -18.37 4.25
C THR A 234 7.01 -16.94 3.75
N LEU A 235 8.22 -16.37 3.88
CA LEU A 235 8.65 -15.18 3.18
C LEU A 235 10.03 -15.43 2.55
N ASP A 236 10.07 -15.48 1.22
CA ASP A 236 11.30 -15.64 0.46
C ASP A 236 11.51 -14.43 -0.47
N MET A 237 12.73 -13.92 -0.49
CA MET A 237 13.17 -12.84 -1.37
C MET A 237 14.54 -13.22 -1.97
N PRO A 238 14.56 -14.20 -2.91
CA PRO A 238 15.79 -14.90 -3.31
C PRO A 238 16.75 -14.05 -4.15
N SER A 239 16.27 -12.90 -4.66
CA SER A 239 17.02 -12.01 -5.53
C SER A 239 17.46 -10.71 -4.85
N VAL A 240 16.98 -10.42 -3.64
CA VAL A 240 17.32 -9.18 -2.91
C VAL A 240 18.77 -9.24 -2.45
N THR A 241 19.55 -8.25 -2.87
CA THR A 241 20.98 -8.12 -2.51
C THR A 241 21.21 -6.99 -1.50
N GLU A 242 20.38 -5.95 -1.57
CA GLU A 242 20.52 -4.73 -0.78
C GLU A 242 19.14 -4.18 -0.41
N ILE A 243 19.00 -3.79 0.86
CA ILE A 243 17.92 -2.94 1.36
C ILE A 243 18.58 -1.70 1.95
N SER A 244 18.45 -0.54 1.30
CA SER A 244 19.12 0.69 1.74
C SER A 244 18.49 1.30 3.01
N GLY A 245 17.35 0.80 3.46
CA GLY A 245 16.71 1.17 4.72
C GLY A 245 16.65 0.04 5.75
N THR A 246 15.66 0.13 6.63
CA THR A 246 15.38 -0.83 7.70
C THR A 246 14.52 -1.97 7.19
N LEU A 247 14.88 -3.20 7.56
CA LEU A 247 14.03 -4.38 7.41
C LEU A 247 13.33 -4.67 8.74
N THR A 248 12.01 -4.64 8.74
CA THR A 248 11.16 -4.91 9.91
C THR A 248 10.29 -6.13 9.68
N LEU A 249 10.37 -7.11 10.58
CA LEU A 249 9.57 -8.32 10.63
C LEU A 249 8.94 -8.40 12.02
N THR A 250 7.69 -7.95 12.16
CA THR A 250 7.02 -7.82 13.45
C THR A 250 5.71 -8.60 13.49
N ASP A 251 5.54 -9.42 14.52
CA ASP A 251 4.28 -10.11 14.85
C ASP A 251 3.72 -11.00 13.73
N ASN A 252 4.56 -11.53 12.84
CA ASN A 252 4.15 -12.49 11.82
C ASN A 252 4.10 -13.90 12.45
N MET A 253 3.10 -14.13 13.30
CA MET A 253 3.07 -15.29 14.20
C MET A 253 3.13 -16.64 13.50
N GLN A 254 2.70 -16.74 12.23
CA GLN A 254 2.72 -17.98 11.45
C GLN A 254 4.02 -18.19 10.67
N LEU A 255 4.87 -17.16 10.53
CA LEU A 255 6.11 -17.21 9.78
C LEU A 255 7.06 -18.25 10.40
N ASN A 256 7.35 -19.32 9.66
CA ASN A 256 8.27 -20.38 10.05
C ASN A 256 9.47 -20.49 9.10
N ASN A 257 9.34 -19.98 7.87
CA ASN A 257 10.38 -20.03 6.86
C ASN A 257 10.66 -18.62 6.32
N LEU A 258 11.88 -18.14 6.56
CA LEU A 258 12.36 -16.85 6.10
C LEU A 258 13.65 -17.06 5.31
N SER A 259 13.72 -16.52 4.10
CA SER A 259 14.92 -16.61 3.26
C SER A 259 15.19 -15.27 2.57
N MET A 260 16.41 -14.77 2.76
CA MET A 260 16.98 -13.64 2.02
C MET A 260 18.43 -13.97 1.69
N ALA A 261 18.64 -15.12 1.02
CA ALA A 261 19.95 -15.75 0.89
C ALA A 261 21.02 -14.85 0.25
N LYS A 262 20.64 -13.87 -0.59
CA LYS A 262 21.58 -12.96 -1.27
C LYS A 262 21.75 -11.60 -0.58
N LEU A 263 20.98 -11.29 0.47
CA LEU A 263 21.05 -10.00 1.15
C LEU A 263 22.42 -9.84 1.80
N SER A 264 23.20 -8.86 1.34
CA SER A 264 24.53 -8.58 1.87
C SER A 264 24.62 -7.30 2.69
N HIS A 265 23.69 -6.35 2.46
CA HIS A 265 23.73 -5.04 3.09
C HIS A 265 22.34 -4.53 3.49
N LEU A 266 22.26 -4.00 4.72
CA LEU A 266 21.17 -3.19 5.24
C LEU A 266 21.69 -1.77 5.54
N GLY A 267 21.11 -0.75 4.89
CA GLY A 267 21.43 0.66 5.16
C GLY A 267 20.73 1.21 6.42
N GLY A 268 19.77 0.47 6.97
CA GLY A 268 19.11 0.74 8.25
C GLY A 268 19.29 -0.39 9.26
N ALA A 269 18.30 -0.59 10.11
CA ALA A 269 18.30 -1.65 11.12
C ALA A 269 17.79 -2.99 10.55
N LEU A 270 18.16 -4.08 11.21
CA LEU A 270 17.42 -5.35 11.14
C LEU A 270 16.57 -5.45 12.40
N SER A 271 15.25 -5.43 12.25
CA SER A 271 14.29 -5.55 13.35
C SER A 271 13.43 -6.81 13.16
N VAL A 272 13.60 -7.79 14.03
CA VAL A 272 12.82 -9.04 14.04
C VAL A 272 12.20 -9.20 15.42
N SER A 273 10.88 -9.14 15.53
CA SER A 273 10.18 -9.18 16.82
C SER A 273 8.87 -9.95 16.73
N GLY A 274 8.54 -10.78 17.73
CA GLY A 274 7.20 -11.37 17.85
C GLY A 274 6.82 -12.40 16.76
N ASN A 275 7.80 -12.97 16.06
CA ASN A 275 7.57 -14.02 15.06
C ASN A 275 7.71 -15.40 15.74
N ASN A 276 6.71 -15.81 16.52
CA ASN A 276 6.84 -16.95 17.46
C ASN A 276 7.13 -18.31 16.80
N ASN A 277 6.71 -18.53 15.55
CA ASN A 277 7.00 -19.76 14.82
C ASN A 277 8.38 -19.75 14.12
N LEU A 278 9.06 -18.61 14.09
CA LEU A 278 10.38 -18.47 13.50
C LEU A 278 11.44 -18.86 14.53
N VAL A 279 11.62 -20.18 14.71
CA VAL A 279 12.47 -20.75 15.76
C VAL A 279 13.97 -20.66 15.49
N SER A 280 14.39 -20.37 14.25
CA SER A 280 15.81 -20.20 13.88
C SER A 280 15.98 -18.99 12.96
N ILE A 281 16.93 -18.12 13.29
CA ILE A 281 17.28 -16.94 12.49
C ILE A 281 18.51 -17.28 11.62
N THR A 282 18.27 -17.98 10.51
CA THR A 282 19.29 -18.42 9.54
C THR A 282 19.09 -17.81 8.15
N ALA A 283 18.10 -16.94 7.99
CA ALA A 283 17.67 -16.36 6.71
C ALA A 283 18.71 -15.49 5.98
N PHE A 284 19.80 -15.11 6.67
CA PHE A 284 20.74 -14.07 6.24
C PHE A 284 22.19 -14.56 6.13
N PRO A 285 22.48 -15.66 5.39
CA PRO A 285 23.82 -16.26 5.37
C PRO A 285 24.89 -15.33 4.77
N ASN A 286 24.51 -14.43 3.87
CA ASN A 286 25.42 -13.50 3.18
C ASN A 286 25.38 -12.07 3.74
N LEU A 287 24.63 -11.80 4.82
CA LEU A 287 24.54 -10.46 5.40
C LEU A 287 25.89 -10.08 6.02
N GLN A 288 26.55 -9.08 5.44
CA GLN A 288 27.87 -8.61 5.85
C GLN A 288 27.79 -7.35 6.70
N GLN A 289 26.90 -6.43 6.33
CA GLN A 289 26.86 -5.08 6.89
C GLN A 289 25.44 -4.64 7.25
N VAL A 290 25.30 -4.06 8.45
CA VAL A 290 24.09 -3.37 8.94
C VAL A 290 24.48 -1.98 9.42
N ASP A 291 24.01 -0.93 8.75
CA ASP A 291 24.33 0.45 9.11
C ASP A 291 23.56 0.95 10.34
N GLY A 292 22.47 0.28 10.69
CA GLY A 292 21.70 0.50 11.91
C GLY A 292 21.96 -0.52 13.01
N THR A 293 20.94 -0.74 13.84
CA THR A 293 20.96 -1.70 14.96
C THR A 293 20.52 -3.08 14.49
N LEU A 294 21.13 -4.13 15.06
CA LEU A 294 20.61 -5.50 14.99
C LEU A 294 19.70 -5.73 16.21
N ASP A 295 18.38 -5.82 16.01
CA ASP A 295 17.39 -6.03 17.06
C ASP A 295 16.54 -7.27 16.76
N ILE A 296 16.78 -8.34 17.51
CA ILE A 296 16.16 -9.65 17.31
C ILE A 296 15.56 -10.10 18.64
N THR A 297 14.24 -10.18 18.71
CA THR A 297 13.49 -10.57 19.90
C THR A 297 12.38 -11.57 19.58
N GLY A 298 12.14 -12.56 20.44
CA GLY A 298 11.10 -13.56 20.20
C GLY A 298 11.34 -14.89 20.91
N GLY A 299 10.85 -15.98 20.32
CA GLY A 299 11.00 -17.34 20.83
C GLY A 299 11.85 -18.22 19.91
N PHE A 300 13.06 -17.76 19.57
CA PHE A 300 14.00 -18.50 18.72
C PHE A 300 15.05 -19.24 19.55
N ASP A 301 15.51 -20.38 19.04
CA ASP A 301 16.54 -21.23 19.65
C ASP A 301 17.94 -20.94 19.07
N GLU A 302 18.01 -20.25 17.94
CA GLU A 302 19.26 -20.06 17.20
C GLU A 302 19.29 -18.74 16.41
N VAL A 303 20.48 -18.14 16.33
CA VAL A 303 20.80 -17.04 15.43
C VAL A 303 22.12 -17.33 14.73
N GLN A 304 22.11 -17.42 13.40
CA GLN A 304 23.30 -17.60 12.57
C GLN A 304 23.46 -16.43 11.59
N LEU A 305 24.56 -15.68 11.74
CA LEU A 305 24.93 -14.56 10.87
C LEU A 305 26.41 -14.70 10.46
N PRO A 306 26.78 -15.75 9.71
CA PRO A 306 28.17 -16.17 9.54
C PRO A 306 29.04 -15.17 8.77
N SER A 307 28.45 -14.35 7.90
CA SER A 307 29.17 -13.36 7.10
C SER A 307 29.23 -11.96 7.75
N LEU A 308 28.56 -11.76 8.89
CA LEU A 308 28.37 -10.45 9.49
C LEU A 308 29.69 -9.93 10.07
N ASN A 309 30.15 -8.77 9.58
CA ASN A 309 31.44 -8.20 9.94
C ASN A 309 31.39 -6.69 10.26
N ASP A 310 30.29 -6.00 9.97
CA ASP A 310 30.09 -4.60 10.35
C ASP A 310 28.64 -4.31 10.76
N VAL A 311 28.44 -3.90 12.02
CA VAL A 311 27.16 -3.36 12.50
C VAL A 311 27.44 -2.01 13.13
N ARG A 312 27.07 -0.92 12.45
CA ARG A 312 27.40 0.44 12.91
C ARG A 312 26.58 0.88 14.13
N GLY A 313 25.38 0.32 14.28
CA GLY A 313 24.53 0.50 15.46
C GLY A 313 24.83 -0.50 16.58
N GLY A 314 23.85 -0.65 17.49
CA GLY A 314 23.96 -1.60 18.60
C GLY A 314 23.50 -3.01 18.24
N LEU A 315 23.58 -3.91 19.22
CA LEU A 315 23.02 -5.25 19.16
C LEU A 315 22.08 -5.49 20.35
N ASN A 316 20.88 -5.99 20.05
CA ASN A 316 19.92 -6.50 21.01
C ASN A 316 19.40 -7.86 20.55
N VAL A 317 19.80 -8.93 21.22
CA VAL A 317 19.31 -10.29 20.97
C VAL A 317 18.71 -10.81 22.27
N GLN A 318 17.41 -11.02 22.30
CA GLN A 318 16.73 -11.53 23.49
C GLN A 318 15.70 -12.59 23.09
N THR A 319 15.78 -13.78 23.69
CA THR A 319 14.84 -14.86 23.42
C THR A 319 14.17 -15.38 24.69
N THR A 320 12.94 -15.85 24.55
CA THR A 320 12.25 -16.64 25.59
C THR A 320 12.83 -18.04 25.73
N SER A 321 13.53 -18.55 24.71
CA SER A 321 14.09 -19.92 24.71
C SER A 321 15.21 -20.10 25.72
N ASN A 322 15.24 -21.26 26.37
CA ASN A 322 16.34 -21.74 27.20
C ASN A 322 17.36 -22.59 26.43
N ALA A 323 17.07 -22.96 25.18
CA ALA A 323 17.98 -23.71 24.31
C ALA A 323 19.05 -22.81 23.67
N PHE A 324 18.76 -21.51 23.56
CA PHE A 324 19.66 -20.53 22.95
C PHE A 324 20.86 -20.20 23.87
N SER A 325 22.07 -20.19 23.30
CA SER A 325 23.28 -19.66 23.94
C SER A 325 23.73 -18.34 23.32
N CYS A 326 24.18 -17.42 24.17
CA CYS A 326 24.76 -16.15 23.76
C CYS A 326 26.21 -16.24 23.28
N ASP A 327 26.85 -17.41 23.29
CA ASP A 327 28.28 -17.53 22.99
C ASP A 327 28.62 -17.04 21.57
N THR A 328 27.89 -17.53 20.56
CA THR A 328 28.10 -17.13 19.15
C THR A 328 27.85 -15.64 18.94
N VAL A 329 26.78 -15.10 19.53
CA VAL A 329 26.43 -13.68 19.42
C VAL A 329 27.44 -12.80 20.16
N SER A 330 27.97 -13.25 21.30
CA SER A 330 28.97 -12.54 22.10
C SER A 330 30.29 -12.34 21.34
N ASN A 331 30.63 -13.25 20.42
CA ASN A 331 31.80 -13.11 19.56
C ASN A 331 31.70 -11.92 18.59
N LEU A 332 30.49 -11.45 18.27
CA LEU A 332 30.29 -10.27 17.44
C LEU A 332 30.64 -8.96 18.18
N LYS A 333 30.70 -8.97 19.51
CA LYS A 333 30.86 -7.75 20.32
C LYS A 333 32.12 -6.95 19.94
N ASN A 334 33.22 -7.63 19.70
CA ASN A 334 34.50 -6.99 19.41
C ASN A 334 34.75 -7.00 17.90
N GLY A 335 34.86 -5.83 17.30
CA GLY A 335 35.23 -5.69 15.89
C GLY A 335 34.06 -5.77 14.91
N VAL A 336 32.93 -6.39 15.23
CA VAL A 336 31.72 -6.39 14.38
C VAL A 336 30.74 -5.29 14.83
N ILE A 337 30.31 -5.29 16.09
CA ILE A 337 29.40 -4.26 16.62
C ILE A 337 30.18 -2.98 16.96
N LYS A 338 29.79 -1.84 16.36
CA LYS A 338 30.42 -0.53 16.58
C LYS A 338 29.65 0.35 17.57
N GLY A 339 28.35 0.10 17.76
CA GLY A 339 27.52 0.85 18.70
C GLY A 339 27.77 0.46 20.16
N ASN A 340 27.46 1.40 21.06
CA ASN A 340 27.71 1.23 22.50
C ASN A 340 26.75 0.24 23.19
N ALA A 341 25.62 -0.09 22.57
CA ALA A 341 24.63 -1.00 23.13
C ALA A 341 24.90 -2.43 22.66
N PHE A 342 25.11 -3.34 23.62
CA PHE A 342 25.24 -4.77 23.37
C PHE A 342 24.46 -5.55 24.43
N THR A 343 23.39 -6.22 24.02
CA THR A 343 22.58 -7.08 24.88
C THR A 343 22.38 -8.43 24.22
N CYS A 344 22.79 -9.51 24.89
CA CYS A 344 22.39 -10.86 24.54
C CYS A 344 21.81 -11.54 25.80
N LYS A 345 20.58 -12.05 25.72
CA LYS A 345 19.92 -12.76 26.83
C LYS A 345 19.07 -13.94 26.33
N ALA A 346 19.20 -15.07 27.00
CA ALA A 346 18.33 -16.24 26.85
C ALA A 346 17.33 -16.32 28.01
N ALA A 347 16.29 -17.16 27.88
CA ALA A 347 15.27 -17.42 28.89
C ALA A 347 14.61 -16.14 29.47
N VAL A 348 14.43 -15.11 28.65
CA VAL A 348 13.78 -13.86 29.05
C VAL A 348 12.27 -14.02 28.92
N ALA A 349 11.52 -13.90 30.03
CA ALA A 349 10.05 -14.08 30.02
C ALA A 349 9.32 -13.12 29.06
N SER A 350 9.84 -11.92 28.86
CA SER A 350 9.30 -10.92 27.93
C SER A 350 10.44 -10.14 27.27
N PRO A 351 11.02 -10.67 26.17
CA PRO A 351 12.03 -9.96 25.39
C PRO A 351 11.52 -8.59 24.96
N LYS A 352 12.38 -7.56 25.03
CA LYS A 352 12.02 -6.20 24.64
C LYS A 352 12.94 -5.70 23.54
N SER A 353 12.34 -5.12 22.50
CA SER A 353 13.07 -4.39 21.46
C SER A 353 13.85 -3.22 22.08
N GLY A 354 15.08 -3.04 21.61
CA GLY A 354 15.96 -1.93 21.97
C GLY A 354 15.78 -0.72 21.05
N ILE A 355 15.16 -0.91 19.88
CA ILE A 355 14.80 0.16 18.97
C ILE A 355 13.62 0.93 19.55
N ARG A 356 13.86 2.15 20.05
CA ARG A 356 12.77 3.10 20.32
C ARG A 356 12.17 3.49 18.98
N SER A 357 10.91 3.11 18.73
CA SER A 357 10.16 3.58 17.56
C SER A 357 10.32 5.11 17.46
N GLY A 358 11.04 5.57 16.43
CA GLY A 358 11.31 6.98 16.24
C GLY A 358 9.99 7.75 16.09
N LYS A 359 9.82 8.83 16.85
CA LYS A 359 8.76 9.82 16.61
C LYS A 359 8.94 10.39 15.20
N GLY A 360 8.08 9.98 14.27
CA GLY A 360 8.21 10.38 12.87
C GLY A 360 7.00 10.08 11.97
N SER A 361 5.77 10.16 12.48
CA SER A 361 4.61 10.66 11.70
C SER A 361 3.41 10.79 12.63
N LYS A 362 2.77 11.97 12.65
CA LYS A 362 1.50 12.16 13.36
C LYS A 362 0.41 11.35 12.64
N GLY A 363 0.17 10.14 13.12
CA GLY A 363 -1.03 9.34 12.84
C GLY A 363 -1.82 9.22 14.13
N SER A 364 -3.07 9.66 14.10
CA SER A 364 -4.05 9.59 15.18
C SER A 364 -4.17 8.18 15.77
N GLY A 365 -4.25 8.11 17.11
CA GLY A 365 -5.06 7.12 17.82
C GLY A 365 -4.52 5.70 17.87
N SER A 366 -3.82 5.38 18.96
CA SER A 366 -3.74 4.04 19.53
C SER A 366 -5.13 3.54 19.92
N ASP A 367 -5.49 2.33 19.53
CA ASP A 367 -6.17 1.40 20.42
C ASP A 367 -5.69 -0.04 20.14
N GLY A 368 -5.48 -0.76 21.24
CA GLY A 368 -4.76 -2.02 21.29
C GLY A 368 -5.45 -3.18 20.57
N PHE A 369 -4.64 -4.01 19.94
CA PHE A 369 -5.04 -5.34 19.52
C PHE A 369 -4.90 -6.30 20.70
N ASP A 370 -6.00 -6.51 21.41
CA ASP A 370 -6.20 -7.72 22.20
C ASP A 370 -6.80 -8.78 21.26
N SER A 371 -6.19 -9.96 21.23
CA SER A 371 -6.64 -11.09 20.44
C SER A 371 -7.69 -11.86 21.23
N SER A 372 -8.93 -11.93 20.73
CA SER A 372 -9.74 -13.13 20.93
C SER A 372 -10.80 -13.27 19.84
N ALA A 373 -10.75 -14.42 19.18
CA ALA A 373 -11.88 -14.95 18.43
C ALA A 373 -13.02 -15.28 19.41
N SER A 374 -14.23 -14.81 19.13
CA SER A 374 -15.47 -15.48 19.49
C SER A 374 -16.62 -14.94 18.64
N ILE A 375 -17.15 -15.84 17.81
CA ILE A 375 -18.43 -15.72 17.12
C ILE A 375 -19.53 -15.66 18.18
N ASN A 376 -20.37 -14.62 18.19
CA ASN A 376 -21.83 -14.75 18.13
C ASN A 376 -22.60 -13.43 18.18
N SER A 377 -23.67 -13.45 17.38
CA SER A 377 -24.97 -12.78 17.50
C SER A 377 -25.10 -11.26 17.33
N MET A 378 -25.85 -10.94 16.27
CA MET A 378 -26.75 -9.80 16.06
C MET A 378 -27.07 -8.95 17.31
N SER A 379 -27.08 -7.63 17.11
CA SER A 379 -28.22 -6.79 17.47
C SER A 379 -28.16 -5.47 16.71
N TYR A 380 -29.22 -5.21 15.97
CA TYR A 380 -29.53 -3.93 15.35
C TYR A 380 -29.63 -2.83 16.42
N LEU A 381 -29.04 -1.66 16.18
CA LEU A 381 -29.35 -0.44 16.92
C LEU A 381 -29.82 0.63 15.93
N THR A 382 -31.12 0.84 15.98
CA THR A 382 -31.87 1.93 15.37
C THR A 382 -31.49 3.26 16.02
N PHE A 383 -31.08 4.25 15.22
CA PHE A 383 -31.03 5.65 15.65
C PHE A 383 -32.42 6.28 15.47
N LEU A 384 -33.07 6.60 16.59
CA LEU A 384 -34.28 7.42 16.64
C LEU A 384 -33.87 8.90 16.76
N SER A 385 -34.28 9.69 15.78
CA SER A 385 -34.25 11.15 15.78
C SER A 385 -35.26 11.72 16.77
N ALA A 386 -34.85 12.69 17.59
CA ALA A 386 -35.77 13.57 18.31
C ALA A 386 -35.52 15.02 17.89
N LEU A 387 -36.40 15.54 17.04
CA LEU A 387 -36.67 16.97 16.94
C LEU A 387 -37.39 17.41 18.22
N VAL A 388 -36.94 18.50 18.84
CA VAL A 388 -37.76 19.28 19.77
C VAL A 388 -37.89 20.69 19.21
N TYR A 389 -39.08 20.97 18.68
CA TYR A 389 -39.61 22.33 18.57
C TYR A 389 -40.01 22.80 19.98
N LEU A 390 -39.60 24.00 20.37
CA LEU A 390 -40.27 24.75 21.43
C LEU A 390 -40.84 26.03 20.82
N THR A 391 -42.17 26.13 20.88
CA THR A 391 -42.95 27.33 20.58
C THR A 391 -43.37 28.02 21.87
N GLN A 392 -43.30 29.36 21.85
CA GLN A 392 -44.10 30.36 22.58
C GLN A 392 -43.89 30.52 24.10
N LEU A 393 -43.23 31.62 24.46
CA LEU A 393 -43.87 32.89 24.87
C LEU A 393 -42.95 34.08 24.58
#